data_AF-A0A3B9IIA6-F1
#
_entry.id   AF-A0A3B9IIA6-F1
#
_cell.length_a   1.000
_cell.length_b   1.000
_cell.length_c   1.000
_cell.angle_alpha   90.00
_cell.angle_beta   90.00
_cell.angle_gamma   90.00
#
_symmetry.space_group_name_H-M   'P 1'
#
loop_
_entity.id
_entity.type
_entity.pdbx_description
1 polymer ?
#
loop_
_entity_poly.entity_id
_entity_poly.type
_entity_poly.pdbx_seq_one_letter_code
_entity_poly.pdbx_strand_id
1 'polypeptide(L)' 'GDEVEAIRNFDPVTQRSNARIRRLDLKPVSEILLTEGVIQRFRQGYRQAFGAVGTGDPLYEAISAGRRHAGMEHWLPLF' A
#
# COMPACT_ATOMS: atom_id res chain seq x y z
N GLY A 1 11.75 -12.96 22.87
CA GLY A 1 11.96 -11.76 23.68
C GLY A 1 11.25 -10.69 22.92
N ASP A 2 10.04 -10.37 23.35
CA ASP A 2 9.00 -9.82 22.45
C ASP A 2 8.74 -8.34 22.76
N GLU A 3 9.71 -7.70 23.41
CA GLU A 3 9.66 -6.31 23.86
C GLU A 3 10.80 -5.50 23.23
N VAL A 4 10.50 -4.24 22.90
CA VAL A 4 11.47 -3.30 22.34
C VAL A 4 12.27 -2.65 23.47
N GLU A 5 13.57 -2.94 23.55
CA GLU A 5 14.46 -2.38 24.58
C GLU A 5 14.76 -0.88 24.34
N ALA A 6 14.97 -0.48 23.09
CA ALA A 6 15.25 0.91 22.73
C ALA A 6 14.92 1.20 21.26
N ILE A 7 14.54 2.44 20.99
CA ILE A 7 14.38 2.98 19.63
C ILE A 7 15.39 4.11 19.45
N ARG A 8 16.11 4.12 18.32
CA ARG A 8 17.13 5.12 17.99
C ARG A 8 17.02 5.54 16.54
N ASN A 9 17.22 6.82 16.28
CA ASN A 9 17.49 7.29 14.93
C ASN A 9 18.90 6.86 14.52
N PHE A 10 19.13 6.66 13.23
CA PHE A 10 20.46 6.40 12.69
C PHE A 10 20.68 7.20 11.42
N ASP A 11 21.95 7.48 11.14
CA ASP A 11 22.38 8.04 9.86
C ASP A 11 22.47 6.92 8.81
N PRO A 12 21.70 6.98 7.70
CA PRO A 12 21.69 5.91 6.70
C PRO A 12 22.99 5.76 5.91
N VAL A 13 23.82 6.81 5.82
CA VAL A 13 25.10 6.77 5.11
C VAL A 13 26.17 6.15 5.99
N THR A 14 26.31 6.64 7.22
CA THR A 14 27.36 6.19 8.13
C THR A 14 26.97 4.96 8.95
N GLN A 15 25.68 4.59 8.96
CA GLN A 15 25.11 3.51 9.75
C GLN A 15 25.32 3.67 11.27
N ARG A 16 25.54 4.90 11.74
CA ARG A 16 25.73 5.21 13.17
C ARG A 16 24.43 5.63 13.84
N SER A 17 24.18 5.07 15.01
CA SER A 17 23.04 5.43 15.85
C SER A 17 23.23 6.77 16.57
N ASN A 18 22.13 7.50 16.70
CA ASN A 18 22.02 8.78 17.40
C ASN A 18 21.28 8.61 18.75
N ALA A 19 20.61 9.67 19.20
CA ALA A 19 19.85 9.70 20.44
C ALA A 19 18.69 8.70 20.45
N ARG A 20 18.32 8.24 21.67
CA ARG A 20 17.14 7.41 21.90
C ARG A 20 15.87 8.23 21.75
N ILE A 21 14.83 7.62 21.18
CA ILE A 21 13.48 8.19 21.09
C ILE A 21 12.49 7.32 21.87
N ARG A 22 11.42 7.94 22.35
CA ARG A 22 10.41 7.26 23.21
C ARG A 22 9.28 6.60 22.43
N ARG A 23 9.00 7.09 21.21
CA ARG A 23 7.89 6.64 20.36
C ARG A 23 8.23 6.94 18.89
N LEU A 24 7.69 6.11 18.01
CA LEU A 24 7.64 6.32 16.57
C LEU A 24 6.20 6.06 16.10
N ASP A 25 5.68 6.93 15.24
CA ASP A 25 4.40 6.72 14.56
C ASP A 25 4.68 6.32 13.10
N LEU A 26 4.37 5.07 12.75
CA LEU A 26 4.46 4.59 11.38
C LEU A 26 3.18 4.94 10.62
N LYS A 27 3.34 5.59 9.47
CA LYS A 27 2.25 5.81 8.52
C LYS A 27 2.35 4.77 7.39
N PRO A 28 1.23 4.41 6.74
CA PRO A 28 1.28 3.62 5.52
C PRO A 28 2.22 4.27 4.50
N VAL A 29 2.98 3.44 3.79
CA VAL A 29 3.89 3.88 2.72
C VAL A 29 3.13 4.40 1.49
N SER A 30 1.83 4.15 1.42
CA SER A 30 0.97 4.42 0.27
C SER A 30 -0.45 4.73 0.72
N GLU A 31 -1.13 5.61 -0.02
CA GLU A 31 -2.55 5.93 0.15
C GLU A 31 -3.45 4.70 -0.07
N ILE A 32 -3.01 3.77 -0.93
CA ILE A 32 -3.70 2.52 -1.21
C ILE A 32 -2.95 1.34 -0.58
N LEU A 33 -3.64 0.60 0.28
CA LEU A 33 -3.20 -0.69 0.80
C LEU A 33 -4.04 -1.79 0.14
N LEU A 34 -3.43 -2.66 -0.64
CA LEU A 34 -4.12 -3.75 -1.36
C LEU A 34 -4.47 -4.92 -0.43
N THR A 35 -5.31 -4.63 0.56
CA THR A 35 -5.98 -5.65 1.36
C THR A 35 -7.09 -6.32 0.54
N GLU A 36 -7.51 -7.51 0.93
CA GLU A 36 -8.59 -8.22 0.26
C GLU A 36 -9.87 -7.36 0.12
N GLY A 37 -10.26 -6.67 1.20
CA GLY A 37 -11.44 -5.79 1.17
C GLY A 37 -11.30 -4.60 0.22
N VAL A 38 -10.11 -4.01 0.11
CA VAL A 38 -9.81 -2.91 -0.82
C VAL A 38 -9.86 -3.41 -2.27
N ILE A 39 -9.29 -4.59 -2.54
CA ILE A 39 -9.32 -5.22 -3.87
C ILE A 39 -10.76 -5.51 -4.30
N GLN A 40 -11.62 -6.00 -3.38
CA GLN A 40 -13.02 -6.25 -3.71
C GLN A 40 -13.79 -4.96 -4.03
N ARG A 41 -13.56 -3.87 -3.28
CA ARG A 41 -14.17 -2.55 -3.57
C ARG A 41 -13.75 -2.02 -4.94
N PHE A 42 -12.45 -2.06 -5.24
CA PHE A 42 -11.94 -1.73 -6.56
C PHE A 42 -12.65 -2.52 -7.65
N ARG A 43 -12.71 -3.85 -7.52
CA ARG A 43 -13.34 -4.73 -8.51
C ARG A 43 -14.83 -4.41 -8.70
N GLN A 44 -15.55 -4.08 -7.63
CA GLN A 44 -16.96 -3.71 -7.68
C GLN A 44 -17.15 -2.34 -8.35
N GLY A 45 -16.45 -1.31 -7.88
CA GLY A 45 -16.54 0.05 -8.42
C GLY A 45 -16.14 0.10 -9.89
N TYR A 46 -15.08 -0.63 -10.26
CA TYR A 46 -14.64 -0.74 -11.64
C TYR A 46 -15.72 -1.34 -12.56
N ARG A 47 -16.34 -2.45 -12.15
CA ARG A 47 -17.45 -3.05 -12.92
C ARG A 47 -18.69 -2.16 -12.98
N GLN A 48 -18.96 -1.38 -11.92
CA GLN A 48 -20.08 -0.43 -11.92
C GLN A 48 -19.84 0.75 -12.87
N ALA A 49 -18.61 1.23 -12.95
CA ALA A 49 -18.25 2.36 -13.81
C ALA A 49 -18.07 1.97 -15.28
N PHE A 50 -17.51 0.79 -15.56
CA PHE A 50 -17.07 0.40 -16.91
C PHE A 50 -17.75 -0.85 -17.48
N GLY A 51 -18.55 -1.56 -16.68
CA GLY A 51 -19.26 -2.77 -17.11
C GLY A 51 -18.42 -4.05 -17.03
N ALA A 52 -18.69 -5.01 -17.92
CA ALA A 52 -18.02 -6.30 -17.93
C ALA A 52 -16.53 -6.13 -18.28
N VAL A 53 -15.64 -6.61 -17.42
CA VAL A 53 -14.19 -6.57 -17.66
C VAL A 53 -13.82 -7.73 -18.58
N GLY A 54 -13.32 -7.42 -19.76
CA GLY A 54 -12.77 -8.39 -20.70
C GLY A 54 -11.37 -8.87 -20.28
N THR A 55 -10.89 -9.93 -20.92
CA THR A 55 -9.48 -10.33 -20.87
C THR A 55 -8.61 -9.26 -21.52
N GLY A 56 -7.49 -8.89 -20.90
CA GLY A 56 -6.57 -7.88 -21.44
C GLY A 56 -6.72 -6.48 -20.84
N ASP A 57 -7.20 -6.38 -19.60
CA ASP A 57 -7.18 -5.15 -18.79
C ASP A 57 -6.08 -5.26 -17.72
N PRO A 58 -4.86 -4.75 -17.99
CA PRO A 58 -3.70 -4.96 -17.12
C PRO A 58 -3.87 -4.33 -15.73
N LEU A 59 -4.60 -3.21 -15.63
CA LEU A 59 -4.87 -2.54 -14.37
C LEU A 59 -5.77 -3.42 -13.50
N TYR A 60 -6.91 -3.83 -14.06
CA TYR A 60 -7.88 -4.63 -13.34
C TYR A 60 -7.31 -5.99 -12.93
N GLU A 61 -6.57 -6.65 -13.83
CA GLU A 61 -5.91 -7.94 -13.58
C GLU A 61 -4.83 -7.83 -12.50
N ALA A 62 -3.96 -6.81 -12.56
CA ALA A 62 -2.92 -6.61 -11.56
C ALA A 62 -3.51 -6.39 -10.16
N ILE A 63 -4.46 -5.47 -10.03
CA ILE A 63 -5.08 -5.15 -8.74
C ILE A 63 -5.86 -6.34 -8.20
N SER A 64 -6.58 -7.06 -9.06
CA SER A 64 -7.30 -8.28 -8.68
C SER A 64 -6.37 -9.38 -8.16
N ALA A 65 -5.13 -9.41 -8.62
CA ALA A 65 -4.08 -10.32 -8.15
C ALA A 65 -3.28 -9.74 -6.96
N GLY A 66 -3.71 -8.63 -6.37
CA GLY A 66 -3.02 -7.97 -5.25
C GLY A 66 -1.70 -7.30 -5.64
N ARG A 67 -1.43 -7.14 -6.94
CA ARG A 67 -0.24 -6.46 -7.45
C ARG A 67 -0.53 -5.00 -7.71
N ARG A 68 0.46 -4.15 -7.43
CA ARG A 68 0.41 -2.74 -7.81
C ARG A 68 0.56 -2.62 -9.33
N HIS A 69 -0.10 -1.63 -9.90
CA HIS A 69 0.03 -1.25 -11.29
C HIS A 69 0.44 0.22 -11.36
N ALA A 70 1.34 0.58 -12.28
CA ALA A 70 1.73 1.99 -12.45
C ALA A 70 0.50 2.84 -12.82
N GLY A 71 0.34 4.01 -12.19
CA GLY A 71 -0.80 4.88 -12.45
C GLY A 71 -2.11 4.46 -11.79
N MET A 72 -2.12 3.41 -10.94
CA MET A 72 -3.33 2.95 -10.24
C MET A 72 -3.94 4.03 -9.34
N GLU A 73 -3.11 4.96 -8.85
CA GLU A 73 -3.50 6.12 -8.06
C GLU A 73 -4.50 7.06 -8.77
N HIS A 74 -4.52 7.10 -10.10
CA HIS A 74 -5.54 7.87 -10.84
C HIS A 74 -6.97 7.33 -10.62
N TRP A 75 -7.08 6.12 -10.10
CA TRP A 75 -8.33 5.41 -9.85
C TRP A 75 -8.67 5.36 -8.36
N LEU A 76 -8.06 6.22 -7.54
CA LEU A 76 -8.23 6.27 -6.08
C LEU A 76 -9.71 6.18 -5.63
N PRO A 77 -10.70 6.84 -6.28
CA PRO A 77 -12.10 6.74 -5.87
C PRO A 77 -12.72 5.35 -5.98
N LEU A 78 -12.07 4.40 -6.65
CA LEU A 78 -12.56 3.02 -6.78
C LEU A 78 -12.11 2.10 -5.63
N PHE A 79 -11.05 2.44 -4.89
CA PHE A 79 -10.48 1.62 -3.80
C PHE A 79 -11.17 1.82 -2.45
#